data_AF-A0A3M1NQW0-F1
#
_entry.id   AF-A0A3M1NQW0-F1
#
_cell.length_a   1.000
_cell.length_b   1.000
_cell.length_c   1.000
_cell.angle_alpha   90.00
_cell.angle_beta   90.00
_cell.angle_gamma   90.00
#
_symmetry.space_group_name_H-M   'P 1'
#
loop_
_entity.id
_entity.type
_entity.pdbx_description
1 polymer ?
#
loop_
_entity_poly.entity_id
_entity_poly.type
_entity_poly.pdbx_seq_one_letter_code
_entity_poly.pdbx_strand_id
1 'polypeptide(L)'
;LLEDDNHAALAQVITLANHPFVDRIEQAADFTLDPVDSSSLAILTEKIFFKNGSLDTSRVEVARYLGDDNLWREEFDVQTSDEGQSHFILTYHDNYTELEGEHTTVEGYYILFNAIEYNNGSGELWASVYESRDAYENGDPPLLVIHIFYGGDGSGKGTITENGKTYNVVYSVDGEIKVVSQEGDEVTFSGY
;
A
#
# COMPACT_ATOMS: atom_id res chain seq x y z
N LEU A 1 -2.54 -38.79 9.72
CA LEU A 1 -3.87 -38.27 9.37
C LEU A 1 -3.73 -36.79 9.63
N LEU A 2 -3.38 -36.04 8.59
CA LEU A 2 -3.12 -34.60 8.66
C LEU A 2 -4.45 -33.94 9.02
N GLU A 3 -4.45 -33.04 10.00
CA GLU A 3 -5.65 -32.27 10.38
C GLU A 3 -6.09 -31.45 9.16
N ASP A 4 -7.40 -31.43 8.90
CA ASP A 4 -8.01 -30.55 7.90
C ASP A 4 -7.56 -29.12 8.21
N ASP A 5 -7.06 -28.41 7.20
CA ASP A 5 -6.84 -26.97 7.31
C ASP A 5 -8.10 -26.31 7.89
N ASN A 6 -7.93 -25.40 8.85
CA ASN A 6 -9.06 -24.68 9.41
C ASN A 6 -9.56 -23.70 8.34
N HIS A 7 -10.62 -24.10 7.63
CA HIS A 7 -11.25 -23.32 6.58
C HIS A 7 -12.51 -22.60 7.09
N ALA A 8 -12.65 -21.33 6.71
CA ALA A 8 -13.86 -20.55 6.96
C ALA A 8 -14.14 -19.60 5.80
N ALA A 9 -15.41 -19.51 5.38
CA ALA A 9 -15.84 -18.58 4.36
C ALA A 9 -17.09 -17.80 4.80
N LEU A 10 -17.14 -16.52 4.43
CA LEU A 10 -18.26 -15.62 4.64
C LEU A 10 -18.59 -14.88 3.34
N ALA A 11 -19.88 -14.73 3.03
CA ALA A 11 -20.33 -13.85 1.96
C ALA A 11 -21.52 -13.03 2.44
N GLN A 12 -21.56 -11.76 2.06
CA GLN A 12 -22.64 -10.83 2.39
C GLN A 12 -23.00 -9.96 1.19
N VAL A 13 -24.30 -9.66 1.08
CA VAL A 13 -24.82 -8.67 0.13
C VAL A 13 -25.50 -7.56 0.93
N ILE A 14 -25.07 -6.32 0.70
CA ILE A 14 -25.62 -5.11 1.31
C ILE A 14 -26.36 -4.34 0.22
N THR A 15 -27.69 -4.27 0.30
CA THR A 15 -28.50 -3.49 -0.65
C THR A 15 -28.78 -2.10 -0.09
N LEU A 16 -28.52 -1.07 -0.89
CA LEU A 16 -28.58 0.34 -0.48
C LEU A 16 -29.68 1.10 -1.24
N ALA A 17 -30.95 0.71 -1.01
CA ALA A 17 -32.10 1.22 -1.76
C ALA A 17 -32.17 2.76 -1.85
N ASN A 18 -31.86 3.45 -0.75
CA ASN A 18 -31.95 4.91 -0.63
C ASN A 18 -30.61 5.64 -0.85
N HIS A 19 -29.52 4.94 -1.19
CA HIS A 19 -28.25 5.62 -1.46
C HIS A 19 -28.28 6.31 -2.84
N PRO A 20 -27.75 7.54 -2.96
CA PRO A 20 -27.83 8.31 -4.21
C PRO A 20 -27.04 7.69 -5.37
N PHE A 21 -25.94 6.98 -5.09
CA PHE A 21 -24.99 6.53 -6.12
C PHE A 21 -24.80 5.01 -6.19
N VAL A 22 -25.00 4.32 -5.07
CA VAL A 22 -24.66 2.89 -4.92
C VAL A 22 -25.96 2.11 -4.85
N ASP A 23 -26.03 1.00 -5.60
CA ASP A 23 -27.16 0.08 -5.62
C ASP A 23 -26.96 -1.02 -4.56
N ARG A 24 -25.84 -1.74 -4.65
CA ARG A 24 -25.47 -2.77 -3.68
C ARG A 24 -23.96 -2.99 -3.60
N ILE A 25 -23.54 -3.58 -2.49
CA ILE A 25 -22.16 -4.05 -2.26
C ILE A 25 -22.23 -5.56 -2.03
N GLU A 26 -21.40 -6.31 -2.73
CA GLU A 26 -21.18 -7.75 -2.50
C GLU A 26 -19.78 -7.94 -1.92
N GLN A 27 -19.68 -8.59 -0.76
CA GLN A 27 -18.44 -8.86 -0.07
C GLN A 27 -18.31 -10.37 0.15
N ALA A 28 -17.12 -10.91 -0.06
CA ALA A 28 -16.81 -12.28 0.31
C ALA A 28 -15.40 -12.37 0.89
N ALA A 29 -15.23 -13.26 1.85
CA ALA A 29 -13.98 -13.55 2.50
C ALA A 29 -13.82 -15.06 2.65
N ASP A 30 -12.65 -15.57 2.28
CA ASP A 30 -12.26 -16.97 2.44
C ASP A 30 -10.95 -17.00 3.23
N PHE A 31 -10.90 -17.83 4.28
CA PHE A 31 -9.77 -17.94 5.18
C PHE A 31 -9.37 -19.40 5.34
N THR A 32 -8.07 -19.66 5.26
CA THR A 32 -7.46 -20.96 5.55
C THR A 32 -6.33 -20.74 6.54
N LEU A 33 -6.25 -21.60 7.56
CA LEU A 33 -5.18 -21.61 8.57
C LEU A 33 -4.61 -23.02 8.68
N ASP A 34 -3.31 -23.16 8.49
CA ASP A 34 -2.58 -24.38 8.80
C ASP A 34 -2.21 -24.37 10.30
N PRO A 35 -2.78 -25.27 11.13
CA PRO A 35 -2.47 -25.31 12.55
C PRO A 35 -1.05 -25.83 12.86
N VAL A 36 -0.38 -26.49 11.90
CA VAL A 36 0.94 -27.10 12.11
C VAL A 36 2.04 -26.04 12.18
N ASP A 37 2.00 -25.07 11.26
CA ASP A 37 3.00 -24.01 11.18
C ASP A 37 2.44 -22.60 11.44
N SER A 38 1.13 -22.50 11.69
CA SER A 38 0.41 -21.23 11.90
C SER A 38 0.43 -20.29 10.69
N SER A 39 0.72 -20.81 9.49
CA SER A 39 0.55 -20.07 8.25
C SER A 39 -0.93 -19.91 7.92
N SER A 40 -1.29 -18.81 7.26
CA SER A 40 -2.67 -18.54 6.89
C SER A 40 -2.79 -17.86 5.54
N LEU A 41 -3.90 -18.10 4.86
CA LEU A 41 -4.29 -17.42 3.63
C LEU A 41 -5.66 -16.78 3.84
N ALA A 42 -5.81 -15.53 3.41
CA ALA A 42 -7.08 -14.84 3.33
C ALA A 42 -7.30 -14.32 1.92
N ILE A 43 -8.48 -14.55 1.35
CA ILE A 43 -8.91 -13.93 0.09
C ILE A 43 -10.15 -13.10 0.38
N LEU A 44 -10.02 -11.79 0.26
CA LEU A 44 -11.08 -10.81 0.42
C LEU A 44 -11.48 -10.30 -0.96
N THR A 45 -12.78 -10.20 -1.21
CA THR A 45 -13.31 -9.62 -2.44
C THR A 45 -14.46 -8.68 -2.12
N GLU A 46 -14.49 -7.56 -2.81
CA GLU A 46 -15.60 -6.62 -2.77
C GLU A 46 -16.01 -6.22 -4.19
N LYS A 47 -17.31 -6.06 -4.40
CA LYS A 47 -17.90 -5.57 -5.64
C LYS A 47 -18.95 -4.51 -5.32
N ILE A 48 -18.75 -3.29 -5.79
CA ILE A 48 -19.66 -2.17 -5.62
C ILE A 48 -20.41 -1.94 -6.92
N PHE A 49 -21.72 -2.17 -6.89
CA PHE A 49 -22.60 -1.92 -8.03
C PHE A 49 -23.20 -0.53 -7.88
N PHE A 50 -22.95 0.34 -8.86
CA PHE A 50 -23.47 1.71 -8.87
C PHE A 50 -24.79 1.80 -9.65
N LYS A 51 -25.61 2.81 -9.31
CA LYS A 51 -26.92 3.03 -9.96
C LYS A 51 -26.82 3.44 -11.43
N ASN A 52 -25.68 3.94 -11.86
CA ASN A 52 -25.37 4.23 -13.27
C ASN A 52 -25.00 2.97 -14.07
N GLY A 53 -24.93 1.79 -13.42
CA GLY A 53 -24.54 0.52 -14.03
C GLY A 53 -23.03 0.24 -14.02
N SER A 54 -22.18 1.16 -13.50
CA SER A 54 -20.77 0.87 -13.31
C SER A 54 -20.55 -0.13 -12.17
N LEU A 55 -19.40 -0.78 -12.23
CA LEU A 55 -18.95 -1.77 -11.26
C LEU A 55 -17.55 -1.38 -10.85
N ASP A 56 -17.31 -1.35 -9.55
CA ASP A 56 -15.99 -1.30 -8.96
C ASP A 56 -15.73 -2.59 -8.20
N THR A 57 -14.53 -3.13 -8.32
CA THR A 57 -14.14 -4.42 -7.75
C THR A 57 -12.78 -4.32 -7.09
N SER A 58 -12.66 -4.90 -5.91
CA SER A 58 -11.39 -5.12 -5.26
C SER A 58 -11.21 -6.59 -4.87
N ARG A 59 -9.98 -7.07 -4.95
CA ARG A 59 -9.53 -8.36 -4.45
C ARG A 59 -8.25 -8.15 -3.68
N VAL A 60 -8.20 -8.64 -2.44
CA VAL A 60 -7.00 -8.66 -1.61
C VAL A 60 -6.75 -10.10 -1.23
N GLU A 61 -5.59 -10.62 -1.59
CA GLU A 61 -5.09 -11.89 -1.11
C GLU A 61 -3.97 -11.61 -0.11
N VAL A 62 -4.02 -12.24 1.05
CA VAL A 62 -3.04 -12.07 2.13
C VAL A 62 -2.56 -13.43 2.57
N ALA A 63 -1.26 -13.69 2.41
CA ALA A 63 -0.61 -14.89 2.90
C ALA A 63 0.30 -14.52 4.07
N ARG A 64 0.13 -15.19 5.21
CA ARG A 64 1.00 -15.05 6.38
C ARG A 64 1.82 -16.31 6.57
N TYR A 65 3.13 -16.17 6.70
CA TYR A 65 4.04 -17.30 6.88
C TYR A 65 5.30 -16.91 7.65
N LEU A 66 6.02 -17.91 8.15
CA LEU A 66 7.34 -17.76 8.77
C LEU A 66 8.42 -17.97 7.70
N GLY A 67 9.25 -16.96 7.45
CA GLY A 67 10.35 -17.05 6.48
C GLY A 67 11.52 -17.92 6.97
N ASP A 68 12.42 -18.26 6.05
CA ASP A 68 13.65 -19.04 6.33
C ASP A 68 14.60 -18.37 7.34
N ASP A 69 14.48 -17.05 7.50
CA ASP A 69 15.19 -16.23 8.48
C ASP A 69 14.48 -16.15 9.84
N ASN A 70 13.41 -16.92 10.03
CA ASN A 70 12.58 -16.95 11.23
C ASN A 70 11.89 -15.61 11.53
N LEU A 71 11.61 -14.82 10.49
CA LEU A 71 10.78 -13.62 10.58
C LEU A 71 9.38 -13.90 10.05
N TRP A 72 8.37 -13.34 10.70
CA TRP A 72 7.00 -13.39 10.19
C TRP A 72 6.87 -12.45 9.00
N ARG A 73 6.16 -12.91 7.97
CA ARG A 73 5.83 -12.12 6.79
C ARG A 73 4.33 -12.18 6.50
N GLU A 74 3.79 -11.06 6.04
CA GLU A 74 2.46 -10.96 5.44
C GLU A 74 2.61 -10.42 4.02
N GLU A 75 2.30 -11.26 3.04
CA GLU A 75 2.39 -10.98 1.61
C GLU A 75 1.01 -10.67 1.07
N PHE A 76 0.90 -9.55 0.37
CA PHE A 76 -0.35 -8.98 -0.12
C PHE A 76 -0.34 -8.89 -1.64
N ASP A 77 -1.36 -9.46 -2.27
CA ASP A 77 -1.71 -9.21 -3.67
C ASP A 77 -3.03 -8.46 -3.72
N VAL A 78 -2.98 -7.20 -4.12
CA VAL A 78 -4.13 -6.29 -4.21
C VAL A 78 -4.45 -6.02 -5.67
N GLN A 79 -5.71 -6.17 -6.06
CA GLN A 79 -6.20 -5.81 -7.38
C GLN A 79 -7.47 -5.00 -7.22
N THR A 80 -7.48 -3.79 -7.77
CA THR A 80 -8.66 -2.92 -7.83
C THR A 80 -8.93 -2.53 -9.28
N SER A 81 -10.19 -2.30 -9.62
CA SER A 81 -10.54 -1.89 -10.99
C SER A 81 -10.20 -0.43 -11.30
N ASP A 82 -9.99 0.40 -10.28
CA ASP A 82 -9.82 1.84 -10.39
C ASP A 82 -8.47 2.36 -9.90
N GLU A 83 -7.77 1.64 -9.01
CA GLU A 83 -6.44 2.03 -8.54
C GLU A 83 -5.32 1.21 -9.20
N GLY A 84 -5.56 -0.06 -9.57
CA GLY A 84 -4.61 -0.90 -10.29
C GLY A 84 -4.23 -2.17 -9.53
N GLN A 85 -2.95 -2.53 -9.53
CA GLN A 85 -2.47 -3.78 -8.92
C GLN A 85 -1.26 -3.51 -8.04
N SER A 86 -1.26 -4.05 -6.82
CA SER A 86 -0.11 -3.99 -5.91
C SER A 86 0.31 -5.37 -5.47
N HIS A 87 1.61 -5.55 -5.30
CA HIS A 87 2.21 -6.68 -4.61
C HIS A 87 3.17 -6.15 -3.55
N PHE A 88 3.01 -6.53 -2.30
CA PHE A 88 3.92 -6.10 -1.24
C PHE A 88 4.00 -7.08 -0.08
N ILE A 89 5.12 -7.02 0.64
CA ILE A 89 5.41 -7.89 1.78
C ILE A 89 5.67 -7.00 3.00
N LEU A 90 4.95 -7.29 4.08
CA LEU A 90 5.28 -6.83 5.43
C LEU A 90 6.19 -7.85 6.11
N THR A 91 7.35 -7.43 6.59
CA THR A 91 8.27 -8.25 7.39
C THR A 91 8.34 -7.70 8.81
N TYR A 92 8.06 -8.55 9.80
CA TYR A 92 8.05 -8.16 11.21
C TYR A 92 9.39 -8.46 11.87
N HIS A 93 10.14 -7.43 12.24
CA HIS A 93 11.36 -7.53 13.04
C HIS A 93 11.09 -7.13 14.50
N ASP A 94 12.05 -7.44 15.39
CA ASP A 94 11.92 -7.12 16.82
C ASP A 94 11.71 -5.62 17.09
N ASN A 95 12.30 -4.74 16.28
CA ASN A 95 12.37 -3.29 16.54
C ASN A 95 11.67 -2.43 15.48
N TYR A 96 11.25 -3.02 14.37
CA TYR A 96 10.60 -2.34 13.26
C TYR A 96 9.79 -3.31 12.40
N THR A 97 8.86 -2.77 11.63
CA THR A 97 8.20 -3.46 10.53
C THR A 97 8.73 -2.87 9.23
N GLU A 98 9.10 -3.73 8.29
CA GLU A 98 9.49 -3.32 6.94
C GLU A 98 8.37 -3.67 5.96
N LEU A 99 8.09 -2.77 5.03
CA LEU A 99 7.18 -2.94 3.92
C LEU A 99 7.97 -2.78 2.63
N GLU A 100 7.97 -3.77 1.76
CA GLU A 100 8.58 -3.68 0.42
C GLU A 100 7.55 -4.09 -0.61
N GLY A 101 7.45 -3.35 -1.71
CA GLY A 101 6.57 -3.76 -2.78
C GLY A 101 6.55 -2.87 -4.00
N GLU A 102 5.58 -3.18 -4.84
CA GLU A 102 5.32 -2.56 -6.12
C GLU A 102 3.84 -2.29 -6.32
N HIS A 103 3.54 -1.29 -7.14
CA HIS A 103 2.19 -0.97 -7.58
C HIS A 103 2.20 -0.54 -9.05
N THR A 104 1.25 -1.04 -9.83
CA THR A 104 1.00 -0.59 -11.20
C THR A 104 -0.37 0.09 -11.26
N THR A 105 -0.41 1.38 -11.59
CA THR A 105 -1.67 2.13 -11.68
C THR A 105 -2.47 1.73 -12.91
N VAL A 106 -3.76 2.10 -12.96
CA VAL A 106 -4.61 1.88 -14.14
C VAL A 106 -4.12 2.62 -15.39
N GLU A 107 -3.38 3.73 -15.23
CA GLU A 107 -2.72 4.46 -16.32
C GLU A 107 -1.41 3.81 -16.78
N GLY A 108 -0.91 2.80 -16.06
CA GLY A 108 0.29 2.04 -16.41
C GLY A 108 1.58 2.51 -15.72
N TYR A 109 1.53 3.51 -14.83
CA TYR A 109 2.69 3.90 -14.04
C TYR A 109 3.10 2.78 -13.10
N TYR A 110 4.40 2.56 -12.99
CA TYR A 110 4.96 1.52 -12.12
C TYR A 110 5.68 2.16 -10.94
N ILE A 111 5.28 1.82 -9.74
CA ILE A 111 5.77 2.39 -8.48
C ILE A 111 6.48 1.29 -7.72
N LEU A 112 7.73 1.53 -7.34
CA LEU A 112 8.43 0.73 -6.34
C LEU A 112 8.44 1.49 -5.03
N PHE A 113 8.16 0.82 -3.93
CA PHE A 113 8.17 1.44 -2.62
C PHE A 113 8.78 0.52 -1.56
N ASN A 114 9.45 1.15 -0.60
CA ASN A 114 9.93 0.52 0.62
C ASN A 114 9.62 1.45 1.78
N ALA A 115 9.21 0.92 2.92
CA ALA A 115 9.00 1.69 4.13
C ALA A 115 9.46 0.91 5.35
N ILE A 116 9.98 1.63 6.35
CA ILE A 116 10.34 1.08 7.66
C ILE A 116 9.59 1.87 8.71
N GLU A 117 8.82 1.18 9.56
CA GLU A 117 8.18 1.76 10.74
C GLU A 117 8.81 1.19 12.01
N TYR A 118 9.45 2.06 12.79
CA TYR A 118 10.07 1.70 14.06
C TYR A 118 9.04 1.70 15.20
N ASN A 119 9.27 0.90 16.24
CA ASN A 119 8.35 0.77 17.40
C ASN A 119 8.08 2.09 18.17
N ASN A 120 8.88 3.13 17.95
CA ASN A 120 8.68 4.46 18.53
C ASN A 120 7.76 5.36 17.67
N GLY A 121 7.16 4.83 16.60
CA GLY A 121 6.31 5.54 15.65
C GLY A 121 7.05 6.40 14.62
N SER A 122 8.39 6.44 14.66
CA SER A 122 9.17 7.05 13.57
C SER A 122 9.34 6.06 12.42
N GLY A 123 9.73 6.56 11.25
CA GLY A 123 9.96 5.70 10.11
C GLY A 123 10.55 6.43 8.91
N GLU A 124 10.68 5.67 7.85
CA GLU A 124 11.29 6.07 6.59
C GLU A 124 10.51 5.46 5.44
N LEU A 125 10.33 6.22 4.37
CA LEU A 125 9.61 5.82 3.17
C LEU A 125 10.45 6.19 1.95
N TRP A 126 10.64 5.24 1.06
CA TRP A 126 11.19 5.41 -0.26
C TRP A 126 10.13 5.02 -1.29
N ALA A 127 9.97 5.84 -2.32
CA ALA A 127 9.18 5.46 -3.47
C ALA A 127 9.84 5.97 -4.76
N SER A 128 9.78 5.17 -5.82
CA SER A 128 10.23 5.55 -7.16
C SER A 128 9.11 5.25 -8.16
N VAL A 129 8.75 6.24 -8.97
CA VAL A 129 7.72 6.13 -9.99
C VAL A 129 8.39 6.08 -11.36
N TYR A 130 8.04 5.08 -12.15
CA TYR A 130 8.49 4.87 -13.52
C TYR A 130 7.32 4.99 -14.48
N GLU A 131 7.62 5.32 -15.74
CA GLU A 131 6.61 5.40 -16.80
C GLU A 131 5.86 4.07 -16.99
N SER A 132 6.56 2.95 -16.81
CA SER A 132 6.00 1.59 -16.86
C SER A 132 6.96 0.59 -16.21
N ARG A 133 6.52 -0.66 -16.02
CA ARG A 133 7.38 -1.76 -15.57
C ARG A 133 8.53 -2.01 -16.56
N ASP A 134 8.25 -1.97 -17.86
CA ASP A 134 9.27 -2.15 -18.90
C ASP A 134 10.37 -1.08 -18.80
N ALA A 135 10.02 0.18 -18.50
CA ALA A 135 10.99 1.25 -18.31
C ALA A 135 11.93 0.94 -17.12
N TYR A 136 11.37 0.47 -16.00
CA TYR A 136 12.15 0.02 -14.85
C TYR A 136 13.10 -1.14 -15.21
N GLU A 137 12.58 -2.19 -15.86
CA GLU A 137 13.35 -3.38 -16.23
C GLU A 137 14.47 -3.08 -17.24
N ASN A 138 14.27 -2.08 -18.11
CA ASN A 138 15.29 -1.60 -19.06
C ASN A 138 16.31 -0.65 -18.43
N GLY A 139 16.12 -0.23 -17.17
CA GLY A 139 17.02 0.67 -16.45
C GLY A 139 16.82 2.15 -16.79
N ASP A 140 15.64 2.53 -17.29
CA ASP A 140 15.29 3.93 -17.48
C ASP A 140 15.18 4.66 -16.13
N PRO A 141 15.52 5.96 -16.06
CA PRO A 141 15.43 6.70 -14.82
C PRO A 141 13.96 6.90 -14.38
N PRO A 142 13.67 6.93 -13.06
CA PRO A 142 12.35 7.22 -12.55
C PRO A 142 11.91 8.66 -12.87
N LEU A 143 10.61 8.85 -13.07
CA LEU A 143 9.94 10.14 -13.22
C LEU A 143 9.97 10.94 -11.91
N LEU A 144 9.81 10.21 -10.80
CA LEU A 144 9.71 10.76 -9.44
C LEU A 144 10.43 9.84 -8.47
N VAL A 145 11.23 10.40 -7.56
CA VAL A 145 11.81 9.69 -6.42
C VAL A 145 11.44 10.43 -5.16
N ILE A 146 10.86 9.72 -4.20
CA ILE A 146 10.44 10.22 -2.91
C ILE A 146 11.28 9.53 -1.84
N HIS A 147 11.80 10.30 -0.89
CA HIS A 147 12.48 9.79 0.28
C HIS A 147 12.12 10.62 1.50
N ILE A 148 11.28 10.09 2.39
CA ILE A 148 10.75 10.79 3.56
C ILE A 148 11.15 10.06 4.84
N PHE A 149 11.52 10.83 5.86
CA PHE A 149 11.63 10.42 7.25
C PHE A 149 10.50 11.09 8.03
N TYR A 150 9.82 10.33 8.88
CA TYR A 150 8.83 10.86 9.81
C TYR A 150 9.18 10.47 11.25
N GLY A 151 8.93 11.37 12.18
CA GLY A 151 9.05 11.17 13.61
C GLY A 151 7.75 10.66 14.21
N GLY A 152 7.83 9.96 15.34
CA GLY A 152 6.64 9.49 16.07
C GLY A 152 5.79 10.60 16.67
N ASP A 153 6.23 11.86 16.58
CA ASP A 153 5.47 13.06 16.94
C ASP A 153 4.70 13.66 15.75
N GLY A 154 4.76 13.03 14.57
CA GLY A 154 4.14 13.52 13.34
C GLY A 154 4.96 14.55 12.57
N SER A 155 6.13 14.97 13.09
CA SER A 155 7.07 15.79 12.32
C SER A 155 7.81 14.94 11.29
N GLY A 156 8.49 15.56 10.32
CA GLY A 156 9.25 14.81 9.33
C GLY A 156 10.07 15.69 8.41
N LYS A 157 10.90 15.05 7.61
CA LYS A 157 11.67 15.70 6.54
C LYS A 157 11.97 14.72 5.42
N GLY A 158 12.24 15.21 4.23
CA GLY A 158 12.61 14.34 3.14
C GLY A 158 12.99 15.10 1.89
N THR A 159 13.08 14.36 0.81
CA THR A 159 13.33 14.88 -0.51
C THR A 159 12.36 14.29 -1.52
N ILE A 160 11.99 15.11 -2.49
CA ILE A 160 11.26 14.70 -3.68
C ILE A 160 12.14 15.12 -4.85
N THR A 161 12.47 14.18 -5.74
CA THR A 161 13.19 14.47 -6.99
C THR A 161 12.28 14.19 -8.16
N GLU A 162 11.98 15.20 -8.95
CA GLU A 162 11.12 15.12 -10.13
C GLU A 162 11.83 15.78 -11.31
N ASN A 163 11.92 15.08 -12.45
CA ASN A 163 12.55 15.61 -13.67
C ASN A 163 13.97 16.20 -13.43
N GLY A 164 14.74 15.56 -12.54
CA GLY A 164 16.10 16.01 -12.17
C GLY A 164 16.16 17.22 -11.23
N LYS A 165 15.03 17.75 -10.76
CA LYS A 165 14.97 18.79 -9.72
C LYS A 165 14.65 18.16 -8.38
N THR A 166 15.44 18.50 -7.36
CA THR A 166 15.20 18.03 -5.99
C THR A 166 14.58 19.13 -5.14
N TYR A 167 13.56 18.77 -4.38
CA TYR A 167 12.87 19.60 -3.41
C TYR A 167 13.04 18.99 -2.03
N ASN A 168 13.36 19.81 -1.03
CA ASN A 168 13.35 19.39 0.36
C ASN A 168 11.94 19.57 0.92
N VAL A 169 11.45 18.55 1.62
CA VAL A 169 10.15 18.59 2.27
C VAL A 169 10.34 18.56 3.78
N VAL A 170 9.58 19.35 4.51
CA VAL A 170 9.53 19.35 5.98
C VAL A 170 8.08 19.31 6.42
N TYR A 171 7.76 18.41 7.34
CA TYR A 171 6.46 18.24 7.97
C TYR A 171 6.58 18.68 9.42
N SER A 172 5.69 19.56 9.87
CA SER A 172 5.62 19.95 11.28
C SER A 172 4.47 19.22 11.99
N VAL A 173 4.57 19.19 13.32
CA VAL A 173 3.61 18.51 14.22
C VAL A 173 2.19 19.08 14.10
N ASP A 174 2.05 20.30 13.61
CA ASP A 174 0.76 20.97 13.39
C ASP A 174 0.16 20.70 11.99
N GLY A 175 0.80 19.83 11.19
CA GLY A 175 0.33 19.45 9.85
C GLY A 175 0.73 20.43 8.74
N GLU A 176 1.57 21.44 9.01
CA GLU A 176 2.13 22.24 7.92
C GLU A 176 3.18 21.44 7.13
N ILE A 177 3.09 21.54 5.81
CA ILE A 177 4.05 20.94 4.88
C ILE A 177 4.76 22.08 4.17
N LYS A 178 6.08 22.14 4.35
CA LYS A 178 6.95 23.10 3.68
C LYS A 178 7.80 22.41 2.63
N VAL A 179 7.71 22.88 1.39
CA VAL A 179 8.52 22.41 0.26
C VAL A 179 9.48 23.51 -0.16
N VAL A 180 10.77 23.20 -0.22
CA VAL A 180 11.85 24.13 -0.55
C VAL A 180 12.64 23.62 -1.73
N SER A 181 12.66 24.36 -2.83
CA SER A 181 13.50 24.05 -4.00
C SER A 181 14.98 24.35 -3.71
N GLN A 182 15.88 23.81 -4.52
CA GLN A 182 17.31 24.15 -4.44
C GLN A 182 17.62 25.62 -4.71
N GLU A 183 16.72 26.32 -5.42
CA GLU A 183 16.85 27.75 -5.75
C GLU A 183 16.39 28.66 -4.60
N GLY A 184 15.83 28.07 -3.54
CA GLY A 184 15.35 28.78 -2.35
C GLY A 184 13.88 29.20 -2.43
N ASP A 185 13.17 28.82 -3.49
CA ASP A 185 11.71 29.00 -3.55
C ASP A 185 11.03 28.08 -2.55
N GLU A 186 10.10 28.65 -1.79
CA GLU A 186 9.37 27.94 -0.74
C GLU A 186 7.87 28.00 -0.99
N VAL A 187 7.21 26.87 -0.78
CA VAL A 187 5.75 26.79 -0.74
C VAL A 187 5.32 26.06 0.52
N THR A 188 4.33 26.61 1.22
CA THR A 188 3.74 26.00 2.42
C THR A 188 2.29 25.67 2.16
N PHE A 189 1.88 24.49 2.58
CA PHE A 189 0.51 24.00 2.49
C PHE A 189 0.07 23.46 3.85
N SER A 190 -1.23 23.50 4.13
CA SER A 190 -1.82 22.79 5.27
C SER A 190 -2.16 21.36 4.84
N GLY A 191 -1.51 20.37 5.44
CA GLY A 191 -1.89 18.96 5.35
C GLY A 191 -2.97 18.68 6.39
N TYR A 192 -4.23 18.88 5.99
CA TYR A 192 -5.39 18.47 6.78
C TYR A 192 -5.75 17.01 6.52
#